data_AF-A0AAD2I046-F1
#
_entry.id   AF-A0AAD2I046-F1
#
_cell.length_a   1.000
_cell.length_b   1.000
_cell.length_c   1.000
_cell.angle_alpha   90.00
_cell.angle_beta   90.00
_cell.angle_gamma   90.00
#
_symmetry.space_group_name_H-M   'P 1'
#
loop_
_entity.id
_entity.type
_entity.pdbx_description
1 polymer ?
#
loop_
_entity_poly.entity_id
_entity_poly.type
_entity_poly.pdbx_seq_one_letter_code
_entity_poly.pdbx_strand_id
1 'polypeptide(L)'
;MGSHPDHPHQAEDRPCLESHSFYLHRPTYDPDEHIDADDLSTRYPSDGNPDKPEATVSEPVPIVNRSLRALWGWFNNGSIKKTKQQFNKLIDVITHQDFEAAELVGTSAAQADKEADQEAQGSLPFLANMKTASVTITVPSGSPDVPSRSFAIPGLQFRSLTSVIKAAFADPISAHFHFSPFKLYHDDTRVYTEVYNSDAFIEEHDKIQRMGELPPDEPECKLEKVVAAMMQWSDSTHLTNFGVAKLWPIYVLFGNLSKYMRSKPGFGAEHHLAYIPSVSSSTCRASQHNADDLF
;
A
#
# COMPACT_ATOMS: atom_id res chain seq x y z
N MET A 1 -46.69 39.29 -40.60
CA MET A 1 -47.02 38.91 -39.21
C MET A 1 -46.00 37.89 -38.79
N GLY A 2 -45.09 38.25 -37.90
CA GLY A 2 -43.99 37.39 -37.47
C GLY A 2 -43.29 38.05 -36.29
N SER A 3 -44.01 38.14 -35.18
CA SER A 3 -43.50 38.59 -33.89
C SER A 3 -42.81 37.41 -33.20
N HIS A 4 -41.48 37.45 -33.13
CA HIS A 4 -40.69 36.59 -32.27
C HIS A 4 -40.49 37.33 -30.93
N PRO A 5 -40.91 36.80 -29.78
CA PRO A 5 -40.55 37.39 -28.51
C PRO A 5 -39.21 36.83 -28.01
N ASP A 6 -38.34 37.74 -27.57
CA ASP A 6 -37.21 37.48 -26.71
C ASP A 6 -37.66 36.76 -25.44
N HIS A 7 -37.02 35.63 -25.13
CA HIS A 7 -37.05 35.05 -23.79
C HIS A 7 -35.67 35.25 -23.14
N PRO A 8 -35.59 35.89 -21.96
CA PRO A 8 -34.34 35.98 -21.23
C PRO A 8 -34.01 34.60 -20.64
N HIS A 9 -32.78 34.15 -20.87
CA HIS A 9 -32.19 33.03 -20.13
C HIS A 9 -32.10 33.42 -18.64
N GLN A 10 -33.11 33.07 -17.86
CA GLN A 10 -32.94 32.94 -16.42
C GLN A 10 -32.04 31.73 -16.19
N ALA A 11 -30.80 31.99 -15.76
CA ALA A 11 -30.01 30.98 -15.09
C ALA A 11 -30.77 30.63 -13.80
N GLU A 12 -31.46 29.49 -13.79
CA GLU A 12 -31.95 28.89 -12.56
C GLU A 12 -30.71 28.60 -11.68
N ASP A 13 -30.62 29.31 -10.55
CA ASP A 13 -29.77 28.92 -9.43
C ASP A 13 -30.15 27.49 -9.05
N ARG A 14 -29.34 26.52 -9.50
CA ARG A 14 -29.45 25.16 -9.00
C ARG A 14 -29.07 25.21 -7.52
N PRO A 15 -29.92 24.75 -6.59
CA PRO A 15 -29.51 24.67 -5.20
C PRO A 15 -28.22 23.85 -5.11
N CYS A 16 -27.24 24.38 -4.38
CA CYS A 16 -26.01 23.65 -4.10
C CYS A 16 -26.40 22.30 -3.49
N LEU A 17 -25.94 21.21 -4.09
CA LEU A 17 -26.18 19.87 -3.57
C LEU A 17 -25.59 19.80 -2.15
N GLU A 18 -26.44 19.57 -1.15
CA GLU A 18 -26.03 19.55 0.26
C GLU A 18 -25.77 18.11 0.70
N SER A 19 -24.52 17.84 1.11
CA SER A 19 -24.17 16.60 1.80
C SER A 19 -24.28 16.79 3.31
N HIS A 20 -24.90 15.84 4.00
CA HIS A 20 -25.07 15.88 5.45
C HIS A 20 -24.87 14.51 6.10
N SER A 21 -24.42 14.54 7.35
CA SER A 21 -24.11 13.35 8.16
C SER A 21 -25.15 13.16 9.27
N PHE A 22 -25.69 11.96 9.38
CA PHE A 22 -26.59 11.55 10.45
C PHE A 22 -25.89 10.58 11.40
N TYR A 23 -25.69 10.99 12.64
CA TYR A 23 -25.05 10.19 13.68
C TYR A 23 -26.09 9.51 14.57
N LEU A 24 -25.89 8.22 14.84
CA LEU A 24 -26.78 7.48 15.76
C LEU A 24 -26.52 7.84 17.23
N HIS A 25 -25.25 8.05 17.57
CA HIS A 25 -24.77 8.48 18.89
C HIS A 25 -24.05 9.81 18.72
N ARG A 26 -24.12 10.69 19.73
CA ARG A 26 -23.42 11.99 19.67
C ARG A 26 -21.91 11.76 19.53
N PRO A 27 -21.25 12.32 18.49
CA PRO A 27 -19.81 12.15 18.33
C PRO A 27 -19.04 12.81 19.48
N THR A 28 -18.02 12.12 19.97
CA THR A 28 -17.06 12.62 20.97
C THR A 28 -15.87 13.32 20.30
N TYR A 29 -15.60 12.95 19.06
CA TYR A 29 -14.46 13.38 18.25
C TYR A 29 -14.83 13.33 16.77
N ASP A 30 -14.46 14.38 16.01
CA ASP A 30 -14.59 14.41 14.55
C ASP A 30 -13.24 14.79 13.93
N PRO A 31 -12.53 13.84 13.28
CA PRO A 31 -11.24 14.14 12.65
C PRO A 31 -11.36 15.07 11.44
N ASP A 32 -12.57 15.23 10.88
CA ASP A 32 -12.80 16.01 9.66
C ASP A 32 -13.25 17.45 9.96
N GLU A 33 -13.41 17.84 11.24
CA GLU A 33 -13.89 19.18 11.65
C GLU A 33 -13.05 20.33 11.06
N HIS A 34 -11.78 20.06 10.73
CA HIS A 34 -10.82 21.05 10.23
C HIS A 34 -10.14 20.65 8.90
N ILE A 35 -10.71 19.73 8.13
CA ILE A 35 -10.11 19.32 6.84
C ILE A 35 -10.60 20.23 5.72
N ASP A 36 -9.67 20.96 5.10
CA ASP A 36 -9.96 21.73 3.89
C ASP A 36 -10.15 20.78 2.69
N ALA A 37 -11.09 21.11 1.79
CA ALA A 37 -11.29 20.37 0.56
C ALA A 37 -10.02 20.33 -0.32
N ASP A 38 -9.20 21.39 -0.27
CA ASP A 38 -7.91 21.42 -0.96
C ASP A 38 -6.89 20.43 -0.36
N ASP A 39 -6.96 20.13 0.94
CA ASP A 39 -6.07 19.15 1.61
C ASP A 39 -6.40 17.69 1.22
N LEU A 40 -7.65 17.43 0.85
CA LEU A 40 -8.09 16.14 0.28
C LEU A 40 -7.71 16.00 -1.20
N SER A 41 -7.46 17.13 -1.86
CA SER A 41 -7.01 17.18 -3.24
C SER A 41 -5.50 17.40 -3.30
N THR A 42 -4.72 16.32 -3.17
CA THR A 42 -3.38 16.34 -3.79
C THR A 42 -3.59 16.40 -5.30
N ARG A 43 -3.72 17.62 -5.84
CA ARG A 43 -3.43 17.85 -7.25
C ARG A 43 -2.00 17.34 -7.42
N TYR A 44 -1.84 16.23 -8.12
CA TYR A 44 -0.58 15.97 -8.78
C TYR A 44 -0.24 17.29 -9.47
N PRO A 45 0.96 17.88 -9.25
CA PRO A 45 1.44 18.87 -10.17
C PRO A 45 1.27 18.22 -11.53
N SER A 46 0.31 18.73 -12.31
CA SER A 46 0.45 18.61 -13.74
C SER A 46 1.78 19.29 -13.95
N ASP A 47 2.82 18.50 -14.17
CA ASP A 47 3.97 18.95 -14.94
C ASP A 47 3.35 19.36 -16.28
N GLY A 48 2.81 20.58 -16.29
CA GLY A 48 2.48 21.31 -17.49
C GLY A 48 3.81 21.40 -18.17
N ASN A 49 4.03 20.49 -19.11
CA ASN A 49 5.22 20.40 -19.91
C ASN A 49 5.46 21.82 -20.46
N PRO A 50 6.42 22.60 -19.93
CA PRO A 50 6.70 23.89 -20.51
C PRO A 50 7.19 23.57 -21.91
N ASP A 51 6.53 24.17 -22.92
CA ASP A 51 6.82 24.00 -24.33
C ASP A 51 8.32 23.79 -24.55
N LYS A 52 8.66 22.57 -24.95
CA LYS A 52 10.03 22.15 -25.19
C LYS A 52 10.54 23.00 -26.36
N PRO A 53 11.52 23.90 -26.18
CA PRO A 53 12.09 24.58 -27.33
C PRO A 53 12.69 23.52 -28.25
N GLU A 54 12.37 23.62 -29.53
CA GLU A 54 12.88 22.77 -30.60
C GLU A 54 14.39 22.65 -30.46
N ALA A 55 14.88 21.41 -30.31
CA ALA A 55 16.30 21.15 -30.14
C ALA A 55 17.01 21.45 -31.47
N THR A 56 17.70 22.59 -31.53
CA THR A 56 18.73 22.83 -32.54
C THR A 56 19.77 21.72 -32.47
N VAL A 57 19.89 20.94 -33.54
CA VAL A 57 20.89 19.88 -33.70
C VAL A 57 22.28 20.53 -33.72
N SER A 58 22.91 20.62 -32.56
CA SER A 58 24.35 20.87 -32.45
C SER A 58 25.06 19.56 -32.76
N GLU A 59 26.02 19.60 -33.69
CA GLU A 59 26.92 18.46 -33.94
C GLU A 59 27.62 18.02 -32.63
N PRO A 60 27.79 16.71 -32.38
CA PRO A 60 28.39 16.24 -31.14
C PRO A 60 29.89 16.55 -31.16
N VAL A 61 30.36 17.31 -30.16
CA VAL A 61 31.80 17.47 -29.90
C VAL A 61 32.40 16.07 -29.69
N PRO A 62 33.47 15.70 -30.42
CA PRO A 62 34.02 14.35 -30.33
C PRO A 62 34.60 14.11 -28.93
N ILE A 63 33.98 13.20 -28.18
CA ILE A 63 34.53 12.70 -26.92
C ILE A 63 35.84 11.98 -27.25
N VAL A 64 36.98 12.61 -26.98
CA VAL A 64 38.32 12.11 -27.38
C VAL A 64 38.74 10.88 -26.56
N ASN A 65 38.36 10.81 -25.28
CA ASN A 65 38.69 9.71 -24.41
C ASN A 65 37.83 8.47 -24.72
N ARG A 66 38.48 7.37 -25.14
CA ARG A 66 37.83 6.10 -25.52
C ARG A 66 36.96 5.53 -24.39
N SER A 67 37.42 5.59 -23.14
CA SER A 67 36.69 5.10 -21.97
C SER A 67 35.45 5.94 -21.69
N LEU A 68 35.59 7.27 -21.75
CA LEU A 68 34.45 8.17 -21.61
C LEU A 68 33.42 7.97 -22.74
N ARG A 69 33.88 7.73 -23.97
CA ARG A 69 32.99 7.44 -25.10
C ARG A 69 32.19 6.15 -24.92
N ALA A 70 32.82 5.10 -24.40
CA ALA A 70 32.14 3.84 -24.10
C ALA A 70 31.08 4.01 -23.00
N LEU A 71 31.44 4.68 -21.89
CA LEU A 71 30.52 4.98 -20.79
C LEU A 71 29.38 5.89 -21.22
N TRP A 72 29.66 6.91 -22.04
CA TRP A 72 28.65 7.82 -22.57
C TRP A 72 27.69 7.10 -23.53
N GLY A 73 28.19 6.15 -24.32
CA GLY A 73 27.36 5.28 -25.16
C GLY A 73 26.44 4.39 -24.34
N TRP A 74 26.93 3.80 -23.25
CA TRP A 74 26.10 3.05 -22.29
C TRP A 74 25.07 3.95 -21.58
N PHE A 75 25.46 5.16 -21.17
CA PHE A 75 24.56 6.08 -20.48
C PHE A 75 23.36 6.43 -21.37
N ASN A 76 23.60 6.67 -22.66
CA ASN A 76 22.56 7.06 -23.61
C ASN A 76 21.83 5.87 -24.27
N ASN A 77 22.09 4.62 -23.86
CA ASN A 77 21.35 3.48 -24.39
C ASN A 77 20.04 3.21 -23.62
N GLY A 78 18.91 3.15 -24.35
CA GLY A 78 17.69 2.43 -23.97
C GLY A 78 16.89 2.87 -22.73
N SER A 79 17.33 3.83 -21.91
CA SER A 79 16.58 4.25 -20.71
C SER A 79 16.69 5.75 -20.44
N ILE A 80 15.53 6.41 -20.37
CA ILE A 80 15.40 7.82 -19.98
C ILE A 80 15.54 8.05 -18.47
N LYS A 81 15.66 6.98 -17.67
CA LYS A 81 15.74 7.06 -16.20
C LYS A 81 17.16 7.32 -15.67
N LYS A 82 18.20 7.20 -16.51
CA LYS A 82 19.58 7.45 -16.09
C LYS A 82 19.83 8.95 -16.01
N THR A 83 20.32 9.44 -14.87
CA THR A 83 20.59 10.87 -14.66
C THR A 83 22.07 11.20 -14.72
N LYS A 84 22.42 12.44 -15.09
CA LYS A 84 23.82 12.91 -15.07
C LYS A 84 24.47 12.77 -13.69
N GLN A 85 23.69 12.92 -12.61
CA GLN A 85 24.18 12.72 -11.25
C GLN A 85 24.56 11.26 -10.99
N GLN A 86 23.74 10.30 -11.44
CA GLN A 86 24.09 8.87 -11.36
C GLN A 86 25.29 8.51 -12.24
N PHE A 87 25.42 9.14 -13.41
CA PHE A 87 26.59 8.97 -14.27
C PHE A 87 27.88 9.42 -13.60
N ASN A 88 27.88 10.58 -12.94
CA ASN A 88 29.04 11.06 -12.20
C ASN A 88 29.38 10.14 -11.01
N LYS A 89 28.37 9.66 -10.26
CA LYS A 89 28.59 8.66 -9.21
C LYS A 89 29.24 7.39 -9.74
N LEU A 90 28.87 6.94 -10.94
CA LEU A 90 29.52 5.80 -11.58
C LEU A 90 30.99 6.10 -11.90
N ILE A 91 31.32 7.31 -12.37
CA ILE A 91 32.70 7.74 -12.59
C ILE A 91 33.49 7.68 -11.27
N ASP A 92 32.92 8.17 -10.18
CA ASP A 92 33.56 8.14 -8.86
C ASP A 92 33.86 6.70 -8.42
N VAL A 93 32.93 5.76 -8.64
CA VAL A 93 33.12 4.32 -8.33
C VAL A 93 34.26 3.72 -9.14
N ILE A 94 34.27 3.89 -10.46
CA ILE A 94 35.28 3.24 -11.32
C ILE A 94 36.68 3.89 -11.24
N THR A 95 36.77 5.07 -10.63
CA THR A 95 38.04 5.77 -10.38
C THR A 95 38.51 5.66 -8.93
N HIS A 96 37.74 4.96 -8.08
CA HIS A 96 38.11 4.73 -6.69
C HIS A 96 39.39 3.88 -6.59
N GLN A 97 40.19 4.12 -5.56
CA GLN A 97 41.52 3.50 -5.39
C GLN A 97 41.43 1.97 -5.23
N ASP A 98 40.38 1.53 -4.55
CA ASP A 98 40.10 0.11 -4.27
C ASP A 98 39.27 -0.57 -5.38
N PHE A 99 39.00 0.11 -6.49
CA PHE A 99 38.18 -0.46 -7.57
C PHE A 99 39.02 -1.34 -8.50
N GLU A 100 38.75 -2.64 -8.51
CA GLU A 100 39.40 -3.59 -9.43
C GLU A 100 38.45 -4.10 -10.51
N ALA A 101 38.58 -3.57 -11.73
CA ALA A 101 37.72 -3.97 -12.85
C ALA A 101 37.79 -5.47 -13.21
N ALA A 102 38.89 -6.15 -12.85
CA ALA A 102 39.08 -7.57 -13.10
C ALA A 102 38.13 -8.46 -12.27
N GLU A 103 37.74 -8.00 -11.07
CA GLU A 103 36.82 -8.72 -10.18
C GLU A 103 35.39 -8.78 -10.72
N LEU A 104 35.04 -7.89 -11.64
CA LEU A 104 33.71 -7.83 -12.25
C LEU A 104 33.55 -8.81 -13.43
N VAL A 105 34.64 -9.44 -13.88
CA VAL A 105 34.62 -10.34 -15.04
C VAL A 105 33.86 -11.62 -14.70
N GLY A 106 32.74 -11.86 -15.38
CA GLY A 106 31.87 -13.02 -15.15
C GLY A 106 30.75 -12.76 -14.14
N THR A 107 30.77 -11.60 -13.47
CA THR A 107 29.71 -11.19 -12.55
C THR A 107 28.50 -10.71 -13.33
N SER A 108 27.33 -11.25 -13.02
CA SER A 108 26.05 -10.77 -13.54
C SER A 108 25.30 -10.01 -12.45
N ALA A 109 24.49 -9.01 -12.83
CA ALA A 109 23.65 -8.28 -11.89
C ALA A 109 22.77 -9.24 -11.07
N ALA A 110 22.17 -10.24 -11.73
CA ALA A 110 21.34 -11.25 -11.08
C ALA A 110 22.09 -12.10 -10.02
N GLN A 111 23.40 -12.31 -10.19
CA GLN A 111 24.21 -13.02 -9.20
C GLN A 111 24.53 -12.12 -8.01
N ALA A 112 24.95 -10.89 -8.25
CA ALA A 112 25.22 -9.91 -7.19
C ALA A 112 23.95 -9.65 -6.34
N ASP A 113 22.81 -9.51 -7.01
CA ASP A 113 21.48 -9.42 -6.42
C ASP A 113 21.18 -10.60 -5.47
N LYS A 114 21.47 -11.82 -5.92
CA LYS A 114 21.26 -13.04 -5.13
C LYS A 114 22.18 -13.15 -3.91
N GLU A 115 23.44 -12.73 -4.05
CA GLU A 115 24.41 -12.72 -2.95
C GLU A 115 24.02 -11.68 -1.89
N ALA A 116 23.61 -10.48 -2.31
CA ALA A 116 23.09 -9.46 -1.41
C ALA A 116 21.81 -9.92 -0.68
N ASP A 117 20.88 -10.59 -1.37
CA ASP A 117 19.68 -11.17 -0.77
C ASP A 117 20.03 -12.22 0.30
N GLN A 118 21.10 -13.01 0.12
CA GLN A 118 21.55 -14.02 1.09
C GLN A 118 22.17 -13.38 2.34
N GLU A 119 22.95 -12.31 2.17
CA GLU A 119 23.55 -11.58 3.29
C GLU A 119 22.49 -10.85 4.12
N ALA A 120 21.49 -10.25 3.46
CA ALA A 120 20.41 -9.53 4.12
C ALA A 120 19.53 -10.43 5.01
N GLN A 121 19.35 -11.71 4.67
CA GLN A 121 18.55 -12.67 5.46
C GLN A 121 19.05 -12.85 6.90
N GLY A 122 20.33 -12.59 7.18
CA GLY A 122 20.92 -12.71 8.52
C GLY A 122 20.65 -11.52 9.46
N SER A 123 20.20 -10.37 8.92
CA SER A 123 20.04 -9.12 9.68
C SER A 123 18.85 -8.33 9.16
N LEU A 124 17.63 -8.78 9.48
CA LEU A 124 16.40 -8.03 9.21
C LEU A 124 15.82 -7.48 10.53
N PRO A 125 16.16 -6.23 10.92
CA PRO A 125 15.64 -5.60 12.13
C PRO A 125 14.11 -5.59 12.22
N PHE A 126 13.42 -5.56 11.07
CA PHE A 126 11.95 -5.53 11.04
C PHE A 126 11.30 -6.83 11.53
N LEU A 127 12.02 -7.97 11.50
CA LEU A 127 11.52 -9.26 11.98
C LEU A 127 11.74 -9.46 13.48
N ALA A 128 12.50 -8.59 14.15
CA ALA A 128 12.85 -8.75 15.57
C ALA A 128 11.63 -8.86 16.50
N ASN A 129 10.50 -8.27 16.11
CA ASN A 129 9.25 -8.27 16.88
C ASN A 129 8.21 -9.30 16.37
N MET A 130 8.61 -10.20 15.46
CA MET A 130 7.73 -11.23 14.90
C MET A 130 7.93 -12.57 15.60
N LYS A 131 6.83 -13.31 15.74
CA LYS A 131 6.80 -14.69 16.24
C LYS A 131 6.84 -15.63 15.05
N THR A 132 7.45 -16.80 15.23
CA THR A 132 7.48 -17.86 14.22
C THR A 132 6.56 -19.00 14.62
N ALA A 133 5.74 -19.48 13.69
CA ALA A 133 4.92 -20.66 13.85
C ALA A 133 4.92 -21.55 12.60
N SER A 134 4.50 -22.80 12.78
CA SER A 134 4.17 -23.70 11.69
C SER A 134 2.66 -23.82 11.60
N VAL A 135 2.09 -23.62 10.41
CA VAL A 135 0.65 -23.70 10.17
C VAL A 135 0.35 -24.85 9.24
N THR A 136 -0.69 -25.62 9.56
CA THR A 136 -1.19 -26.67 8.67
C THR A 136 -2.34 -26.10 7.85
N ILE A 137 -2.20 -26.12 6.53
CA ILE A 137 -3.29 -25.75 5.61
C ILE A 137 -3.88 -27.01 4.98
N THR A 138 -5.19 -27.00 4.76
CA THR A 138 -5.89 -28.05 4.02
C THR A 138 -6.15 -27.56 2.61
N VAL A 139 -5.53 -28.20 1.63
CA VAL A 139 -5.70 -27.86 0.22
C VAL A 139 -6.77 -28.78 -0.37
N PRO A 140 -7.88 -28.23 -0.89
CA PRO A 140 -8.89 -29.03 -1.56
C PRO A 140 -8.30 -29.65 -2.84
N SER A 141 -8.79 -30.82 -3.19
CA SER A 141 -8.35 -31.62 -4.33
C SER A 141 -8.91 -31.17 -5.68
N GLY A 142 -9.85 -30.21 -5.70
CA GLY A 142 -10.58 -29.80 -6.90
C GLY A 142 -11.72 -30.74 -7.31
N SER A 143 -11.72 -32.00 -6.85
CA SER A 143 -12.71 -33.02 -7.19
C SER A 143 -13.42 -33.57 -5.96
N PRO A 144 -14.75 -33.73 -5.97
CA PRO A 144 -15.52 -34.19 -4.81
C PRO A 144 -15.13 -35.60 -4.33
N ASP A 145 -14.63 -36.44 -5.24
CA ASP A 145 -14.25 -37.83 -4.96
C ASP A 145 -12.82 -37.99 -4.40
N VAL A 146 -12.02 -36.91 -4.40
CA VAL A 146 -10.63 -36.94 -3.91
C VAL A 146 -10.58 -36.19 -2.58
N PRO A 147 -10.09 -36.80 -1.49
CA PRO A 147 -10.00 -36.12 -0.21
C PRO A 147 -8.98 -34.98 -0.25
N SER A 148 -9.27 -33.91 0.49
CA SER A 148 -8.34 -32.80 0.68
C SER A 148 -7.05 -33.26 1.35
N ARG A 149 -5.92 -32.63 1.01
CA ARG A 149 -4.61 -32.94 1.59
C ARG A 149 -4.15 -31.83 2.52
N SER A 150 -3.63 -32.21 3.68
CA SER A 150 -3.03 -31.27 4.64
C SER A 150 -1.55 -31.07 4.35
N PHE A 151 -1.08 -29.82 4.44
CA PHE A 151 0.31 -29.43 4.27
C PHE A 151 0.77 -28.61 5.46
N ALA A 152 1.86 -29.04 6.10
CA ALA A 152 2.52 -28.24 7.11
C ALA A 152 3.42 -27.20 6.41
N ILE A 153 3.20 -25.93 6.75
CA ILE A 153 3.98 -24.78 6.29
C ILE A 153 4.76 -24.26 7.51
N PRO A 154 6.04 -24.65 7.66
CA PRO A 154 6.88 -24.10 8.71
C PRO A 154 7.33 -22.67 8.37
N GLY A 155 7.66 -21.90 9.40
CA GLY A 155 8.34 -20.61 9.23
C GLY A 155 7.41 -19.43 8.92
N LEU A 156 6.12 -19.52 9.25
CA LEU A 156 5.23 -18.36 9.21
C LEU A 156 5.69 -17.36 10.28
N GLN A 157 6.07 -16.17 9.85
CA GLN A 157 6.40 -15.06 10.75
C GLN A 157 5.19 -14.16 10.90
N PHE A 158 4.78 -13.84 12.12
CA PHE A 158 3.57 -13.06 12.37
C PHE A 158 3.63 -12.24 13.67
N ARG A 159 2.76 -11.24 13.77
CA ARG A 159 2.50 -10.48 15.01
C ARG A 159 1.11 -10.85 15.55
N SER A 160 0.94 -10.76 16.87
CA SER A 160 -0.41 -10.91 17.44
C SER A 160 -1.29 -9.74 17.00
N LEU A 161 -2.54 -10.03 16.65
CA LEU A 161 -3.50 -9.02 16.19
C LEU A 161 -3.65 -7.87 17.20
N THR A 162 -3.70 -8.21 18.49
CA THR A 162 -3.76 -7.22 19.58
C THR A 162 -2.53 -6.31 19.64
N SER A 163 -1.35 -6.77 19.23
CA SER A 163 -0.14 -5.94 19.17
C SER A 163 -0.23 -4.96 17.99
N VAL A 164 -0.74 -5.42 16.85
CA VAL A 164 -0.99 -4.57 15.68
C VAL A 164 -2.04 -3.50 15.99
N ILE A 165 -3.15 -3.86 16.65
CA ILE A 165 -4.17 -2.90 17.09
C ILE A 165 -3.58 -1.88 18.05
N LYS A 166 -2.85 -2.32 19.09
CA LYS A 166 -2.20 -1.39 20.03
C LYS A 166 -1.24 -0.43 19.34
N ALA A 167 -0.44 -0.93 18.40
CA ALA A 167 0.48 -0.09 17.63
C ALA A 167 -0.27 0.94 16.78
N ALA A 168 -1.33 0.54 16.09
CA ALA A 168 -2.13 1.44 15.27
C ALA A 168 -2.82 2.55 16.06
N PHE A 169 -3.34 2.24 17.25
CA PHE A 169 -4.02 3.23 18.10
C PHE A 169 -3.04 4.11 18.89
N ALA A 170 -1.80 3.66 19.10
CA ALA A 170 -0.74 4.46 19.72
C ALA A 170 0.01 5.34 18.72
N ASP A 171 -0.13 5.09 17.42
CA ASP A 171 0.51 5.87 16.36
C ASP A 171 -0.14 7.25 16.23
N PRO A 172 0.63 8.33 15.97
CA PRO A 172 0.07 9.66 15.74
C PRO A 172 -1.01 9.72 14.65
N ILE A 173 -0.99 8.83 13.64
CA ILE A 173 -2.03 8.76 12.61
C ILE A 173 -3.40 8.42 13.20
N SER A 174 -3.48 7.82 14.39
CA SER A 174 -4.73 7.48 15.06
C SER A 174 -5.58 8.70 15.38
N ALA A 175 -4.98 9.90 15.43
CA ALA A 175 -5.71 11.16 15.48
C ALA A 175 -6.68 11.30 14.29
N HIS A 176 -6.43 10.70 13.14
CA HIS A 176 -7.34 10.77 11.99
C HIS A 176 -8.39 9.65 11.96
N PHE A 177 -8.52 8.85 13.02
CA PHE A 177 -9.49 7.76 13.06
C PHE A 177 -10.89 8.31 13.33
N HIS A 178 -11.85 7.86 12.53
CA HIS A 178 -13.27 8.01 12.85
C HIS A 178 -13.67 6.94 13.86
N PHE A 179 -14.01 7.37 15.07
CA PHE A 179 -14.55 6.52 16.13
C PHE A 179 -16.08 6.52 16.14
N SER A 180 -16.69 7.67 15.84
CA SER A 180 -18.14 7.84 15.78
C SER A 180 -18.65 7.70 14.35
N PRO A 181 -19.37 6.61 14.01
CA PRO A 181 -19.85 6.40 12.65
C PRO A 181 -21.13 7.20 12.37
N PHE A 182 -21.36 7.46 11.08
CA PHE A 182 -22.51 8.23 10.60
C PHE A 182 -23.05 7.68 9.28
N LYS A 183 -24.33 7.94 9.03
CA LYS A 183 -24.89 7.79 7.69
C LYS A 183 -24.62 9.08 6.91
N LEU A 184 -23.99 8.96 5.75
CA LEU A 184 -23.77 10.07 4.84
C LEU A 184 -24.89 10.11 3.82
N TYR A 185 -25.44 11.30 3.60
CA TYR A 185 -26.44 11.58 2.59
C TYR A 185 -25.94 12.66 1.64
N HIS A 186 -26.34 12.55 0.38
CA HIS A 186 -26.23 13.61 -0.61
C HIS A 186 -27.63 13.82 -1.16
N ASP A 187 -28.19 14.99 -0.88
CA ASP A 187 -29.63 15.22 -0.90
C ASP A 187 -30.35 14.14 -0.05
N ASP A 188 -31.35 13.46 -0.60
CA ASP A 188 -32.09 12.38 0.07
C ASP A 188 -31.49 10.98 -0.18
N THR A 189 -30.33 10.89 -0.86
CA THR A 189 -29.74 9.61 -1.26
C THR A 189 -28.67 9.17 -0.28
N ARG A 190 -28.78 7.92 0.20
CA ARG A 190 -27.77 7.29 1.06
C ARG A 190 -26.48 7.04 0.27
N VAL A 191 -25.36 7.55 0.79
CA VAL A 191 -24.03 7.40 0.19
C VAL A 191 -23.15 6.50 1.07
N TYR A 192 -22.43 5.56 0.44
CA TYR A 192 -21.44 4.70 1.09
C TYR A 192 -20.07 4.99 0.49
N THR A 193 -19.15 5.52 1.29
CA THR A 193 -17.81 5.89 0.80
C THR A 193 -16.67 5.31 1.62
N GLU A 194 -16.91 5.01 2.90
CA GLU A 194 -15.89 4.59 3.86
C GLU A 194 -16.45 3.53 4.81
N VAL A 195 -15.58 2.78 5.48
CA VAL A 195 -16.06 1.69 6.35
C VAL A 195 -16.86 2.25 7.53
N TYR A 196 -16.41 3.35 8.14
CA TYR A 196 -17.09 4.02 9.25
C TYR A 196 -18.43 4.68 8.87
N ASN A 197 -18.77 4.77 7.59
CA ASN A 197 -20.11 5.17 7.15
C ASN A 197 -20.94 4.03 6.57
N SER A 198 -20.50 2.78 6.73
CA SER A 198 -21.29 1.59 6.37
C SER A 198 -22.29 1.22 7.45
N ASP A 199 -23.38 0.56 7.06
CA ASP A 199 -24.39 0.11 8.02
C ASP A 199 -23.80 -0.95 8.98
N ALA A 200 -22.89 -1.81 8.50
CA ALA A 200 -22.19 -2.80 9.33
C ALA A 200 -21.37 -2.18 10.46
N PHE A 201 -20.63 -1.09 10.19
CA PHE A 201 -19.86 -0.40 11.23
C PHE A 201 -20.79 0.31 12.22
N ILE A 202 -21.86 0.96 11.73
CA ILE A 202 -22.85 1.64 12.58
C ILE A 202 -23.52 0.65 13.52
N GLU A 203 -23.95 -0.50 13.01
CA GLU A 203 -24.57 -1.57 13.81
C GLU A 203 -23.60 -2.13 14.85
N GLU A 204 -22.34 -2.38 14.49
CA GLU A 204 -21.35 -2.90 15.44
C GLU A 204 -21.01 -1.86 16.51
N HIS A 205 -20.86 -0.59 16.12
CA HIS A 205 -20.67 0.50 17.06
C HIS A 205 -21.85 0.60 18.04
N ASP A 206 -23.07 0.52 17.55
CA ASP A 206 -24.29 0.56 18.37
C ASP A 206 -24.36 -0.62 19.36
N LYS A 207 -23.99 -1.83 18.94
CA LYS A 207 -23.87 -3.00 19.83
C LYS A 207 -22.87 -2.73 20.95
N ILE A 208 -21.64 -2.27 20.64
CA ILE A 208 -20.62 -2.03 21.67
C ILE A 208 -21.02 -0.90 22.61
N GLN A 209 -21.73 0.14 22.15
CA GLN A 209 -22.20 1.21 23.04
C GLN A 209 -23.25 0.70 24.03
N ARG A 210 -24.18 -0.16 23.57
CA ARG A 210 -25.21 -0.77 24.42
C ARG A 210 -24.69 -1.85 25.37
N MET A 211 -23.49 -2.40 25.14
CA MET A 211 -22.89 -3.34 26.10
C MET A 211 -22.64 -2.64 27.44
N GLY A 212 -23.45 -2.95 28.45
CA GLY A 212 -23.34 -2.32 29.78
C GLY A 212 -22.15 -2.81 30.61
N GLU A 213 -21.60 -3.97 30.27
CA GLU A 213 -20.50 -4.58 31.02
C GLU A 213 -19.15 -4.09 30.48
N LEU A 214 -18.35 -3.54 31.39
CA LEU A 214 -16.95 -3.23 31.16
C LEU A 214 -16.14 -4.54 31.11
N PRO A 215 -14.94 -4.54 30.48
CA PRO A 215 -14.07 -5.71 30.50
C PRO A 215 -13.92 -6.23 31.94
N PRO A 216 -14.02 -7.56 32.18
CA PRO A 216 -13.94 -8.12 33.54
C PRO A 216 -12.68 -7.73 34.30
N ASP A 217 -11.59 -7.51 33.55
CA ASP A 217 -10.28 -7.13 34.06
C ASP A 217 -10.20 -5.64 34.46
N GLU A 218 -11.12 -4.79 33.97
CA GLU A 218 -11.17 -3.35 34.23
C GLU A 218 -12.61 -2.87 34.47
N PRO A 219 -13.26 -3.28 35.59
CA PRO A 219 -14.66 -2.99 35.88
C PRO A 219 -14.96 -1.50 36.15
N GLU A 220 -13.93 -0.66 36.24
CA GLU A 220 -14.05 0.80 36.41
C GLU A 220 -13.56 1.59 35.19
N CYS A 221 -13.29 0.92 34.06
CA CYS A 221 -12.82 1.58 32.84
C CYS A 221 -13.85 2.61 32.34
N LYS A 222 -13.41 3.87 32.22
CA LYS A 222 -14.25 4.98 31.73
C LYS A 222 -13.92 5.37 30.28
N LEU A 223 -13.04 4.61 29.62
CA LEU A 223 -12.65 4.86 28.25
C LEU A 223 -13.82 4.56 27.31
N GLU A 224 -13.90 5.33 26.22
CA GLU A 224 -14.86 5.08 25.17
C GLU A 224 -14.61 3.71 24.53
N LYS A 225 -15.68 2.94 24.32
CA LYS A 225 -15.63 1.70 23.54
C LYS A 225 -15.73 2.09 22.07
N VAL A 226 -14.76 1.67 21.26
CA VAL A 226 -14.72 2.01 19.83
C VAL A 226 -14.55 0.76 18.98
N VAL A 227 -15.04 0.80 17.75
CA VAL A 227 -14.84 -0.29 16.77
C VAL A 227 -13.51 -0.06 16.04
N ALA A 228 -12.65 -1.06 16.04
CA ALA A 228 -11.45 -1.09 15.19
C ALA A 228 -11.77 -1.88 13.91
N ALA A 229 -12.06 -1.17 12.80
CA ALA A 229 -12.30 -1.81 11.51
C ALA A 229 -10.97 -2.27 10.91
N MET A 230 -10.74 -3.57 10.86
CA MET A 230 -9.52 -4.14 10.28
C MET A 230 -9.78 -4.62 8.86
N MET A 231 -8.98 -4.15 7.93
CA MET A 231 -9.01 -4.57 6.54
C MET A 231 -7.70 -5.30 6.25
N GLN A 232 -7.77 -6.54 5.76
CA GLN A 232 -6.61 -7.41 5.56
C GLN A 232 -6.37 -7.65 4.07
N TRP A 233 -5.11 -7.60 3.67
CA TRP A 233 -4.71 -7.86 2.29
C TRP A 233 -3.45 -8.73 2.24
N SER A 234 -3.22 -9.33 1.08
CA SER A 234 -1.98 -10.00 0.75
C SER A 234 -1.71 -9.83 -0.75
N ASP A 235 -0.47 -9.48 -1.08
CA ASP A 235 0.01 -9.38 -2.45
C ASP A 235 1.46 -9.91 -2.54
N SER A 236 1.94 -10.11 -3.76
CA SER A 236 3.34 -10.49 -3.99
C SER A 236 4.18 -9.23 -4.06
N THR A 237 5.11 -9.07 -3.12
CA THR A 237 6.05 -7.94 -3.10
C THR A 237 7.44 -8.38 -3.52
N HIS A 238 8.11 -7.50 -4.26
CA HIS A 238 9.53 -7.64 -4.60
C HIS A 238 10.31 -6.76 -3.62
N LEU A 239 11.17 -7.38 -2.80
CA LEU A 239 11.84 -6.70 -1.68
C LEU A 239 12.85 -5.64 -2.13
N THR A 240 13.36 -5.75 -3.35
CA THR A 240 14.44 -4.92 -3.87
C THR A 240 14.17 -4.53 -5.32
N ASN A 241 14.67 -3.38 -5.76
CA ASN A 241 14.58 -2.97 -7.17
C ASN A 241 15.39 -3.87 -8.11
N PHE A 242 16.41 -4.54 -7.55
CA PHE A 242 17.38 -5.36 -8.23
C PHE A 242 17.68 -6.56 -7.32
N GLY A 243 16.75 -7.49 -7.20
CA GLY A 243 16.92 -8.72 -6.43
C GLY A 243 16.03 -9.81 -6.97
N VAL A 244 16.05 -10.98 -6.35
CA VAL A 244 15.13 -12.07 -6.71
C VAL A 244 14.28 -12.50 -5.53
N ALA A 245 14.50 -11.92 -4.34
CA ALA A 245 13.73 -12.15 -3.16
C ALA A 245 12.27 -11.70 -3.33
N LYS A 246 11.36 -12.68 -3.22
CA LYS A 246 9.91 -12.47 -3.17
C LYS A 246 9.43 -12.59 -1.74
N LEU A 247 8.45 -11.78 -1.39
CA LEU A 247 7.79 -11.81 -0.10
C LEU A 247 6.28 -11.68 -0.28
N TRP A 248 5.54 -12.47 0.48
CA TRP A 248 4.08 -12.43 0.50
C TRP A 248 3.63 -11.90 1.87
N PRO A 249 3.60 -10.56 2.05
CA PRO A 249 3.08 -9.98 3.26
C PRO A 249 1.57 -10.24 3.39
N ILE A 250 1.15 -10.35 4.64
CA ILE A 250 -0.22 -10.06 5.07
C ILE A 250 -0.12 -8.75 5.83
N TYR A 251 -0.89 -7.75 5.41
CA TYR A 251 -0.90 -6.44 6.04
C TYR A 251 -2.33 -6.02 6.39
N VAL A 252 -2.41 -5.11 7.36
CA VAL A 252 -3.65 -4.55 7.88
C VAL A 252 -3.62 -3.04 7.67
N LEU A 253 -4.70 -2.50 7.12
CA LEU A 253 -5.05 -1.09 7.27
C LEU A 253 -6.34 -0.99 8.08
N PHE A 254 -6.50 0.12 8.78
CA PHE A 254 -7.67 0.38 9.60
C PHE A 254 -8.71 1.17 8.81
N GLY A 255 -9.90 0.60 8.65
CA GLY A 255 -11.05 1.23 8.00
C GLY A 255 -11.62 2.42 8.79
N ASN A 256 -11.09 2.70 9.98
CA ASN A 256 -11.31 3.93 10.73
C ASN A 256 -10.66 5.15 10.04
N LEU A 257 -9.66 4.94 9.18
CA LEU A 257 -9.07 5.99 8.36
C LEU A 257 -9.78 6.10 7.02
N SER A 258 -9.94 7.33 6.55
CA SER A 258 -10.41 7.59 5.19
C SER A 258 -9.48 6.94 4.16
N LYS A 259 -10.03 6.57 3.00
CA LYS A 259 -9.23 6.00 1.91
C LYS A 259 -8.12 6.95 1.44
N TYR A 260 -8.33 8.26 1.53
CA TYR A 260 -7.33 9.26 1.14
C TYR A 260 -6.08 9.18 2.00
N MET A 261 -6.27 9.05 3.31
CA MET A 261 -5.17 8.90 4.28
C MET A 261 -4.46 7.56 4.10
N ARG A 262 -5.24 6.48 3.91
CA ARG A 262 -4.69 5.14 3.65
C ARG A 262 -3.88 5.05 2.36
N SER A 263 -4.27 5.79 1.32
CA SER A 263 -3.61 5.77 0.01
C SER A 263 -2.42 6.73 -0.10
N LYS A 264 -2.16 7.58 0.89
CA LYS A 264 -1.06 8.55 0.85
C LYS A 264 0.28 7.88 1.15
N PRO A 265 1.23 7.84 0.20
CA PRO A 265 2.55 7.26 0.46
C PRO A 265 3.26 7.97 1.62
N GLY A 266 3.89 7.21 2.50
CA GLY A 266 4.63 7.75 3.64
C GLY A 266 3.80 8.15 4.86
N PHE A 267 2.46 8.02 4.80
CA PHE A 267 1.61 8.31 5.96
C PHE A 267 1.61 7.21 7.03
N GLY A 268 2.14 6.02 6.73
CA GLY A 268 2.33 4.95 7.73
C GLY A 268 1.04 4.19 8.11
N ALA A 269 -0.03 4.29 7.30
CA ALA A 269 -1.31 3.64 7.58
C ALA A 269 -1.31 2.10 7.46
N GLU A 270 -0.25 1.51 6.91
CA GLU A 270 -0.10 0.08 6.72
C GLU A 270 0.66 -0.58 7.87
N HIS A 271 0.09 -1.65 8.42
CA HIS A 271 0.71 -2.45 9.45
C HIS A 271 0.94 -3.90 8.99
N HIS A 272 2.20 -4.35 8.95
CA HIS A 272 2.51 -5.75 8.64
C HIS A 272 1.96 -6.71 9.72
N LEU A 273 1.17 -7.70 9.31
CA LEU A 273 0.61 -8.71 10.21
C LEU A 273 1.43 -10.00 10.17
N ALA A 274 1.77 -10.47 8.97
CA ALA A 274 2.51 -11.72 8.79
C ALA A 274 3.27 -11.75 7.47
N TYR A 275 4.18 -12.72 7.33
CA TYR A 275 4.88 -13.01 6.08
C TYR A 275 4.75 -14.50 5.77
N ILE A 276 4.09 -14.78 4.65
CA ILE A 276 3.90 -16.16 4.18
C ILE A 276 5.23 -16.64 3.60
N PRO A 277 5.76 -17.77 4.09
CA PRO A 277 7.00 -18.33 3.57
C PRO A 277 6.77 -18.88 2.16
N SER A 278 7.82 -18.84 1.34
CA SER A 278 7.83 -19.54 0.06
C SER A 278 7.56 -21.03 0.29
N VAL A 279 6.46 -21.52 -0.26
CA VAL A 279 6.13 -22.95 -0.22
C VAL A 279 7.03 -23.72 -1.19
N SER A 280 7.50 -24.90 -0.78
CA SER A 280 8.33 -25.74 -1.64
C SER A 280 7.56 -26.21 -2.87
N SER A 281 8.28 -26.46 -3.96
CA SER A 281 7.72 -26.90 -5.25
C SER A 281 6.93 -28.22 -5.16
N SER A 282 7.17 -29.06 -4.15
CA SER A 282 6.34 -30.24 -3.86
C SER A 282 4.92 -29.89 -3.43
N THR A 283 4.74 -28.79 -2.68
CA THR A 283 3.42 -28.29 -2.25
C THR A 283 2.69 -27.64 -3.43
N CYS A 284 3.40 -26.86 -4.27
CA CYS A 284 2.82 -26.28 -5.49
C CYS A 284 2.37 -27.35 -6.49
N ARG A 285 3.21 -28.37 -6.76
CA ARG A 285 2.87 -29.45 -7.72
C ARG A 285 1.65 -30.25 -7.29
N ALA A 286 1.49 -30.52 -5.99
CA ALA A 286 0.30 -31.19 -5.48
C ALA A 286 -0.98 -30.35 -5.60
N SER A 287 -0.84 -29.02 -5.69
CA SER A 287 -1.95 -28.09 -5.92
C SER A 287 -2.27 -27.96 -7.42
N GLN A 288 -1.25 -27.97 -8.28
CA GLN A 288 -1.39 -27.81 -9.74
C GLN A 288 -1.87 -29.07 -10.46
N HIS A 289 -1.46 -30.27 -10.04
CA HIS A 289 -2.03 -31.49 -10.61
C HIS A 289 -3.56 -31.57 -10.46
N ASN A 290 -4.09 -31.02 -9.37
CA ASN A 290 -5.53 -30.93 -9.13
C ASN A 290 -6.24 -29.89 -10.00
N ALA A 291 -5.50 -28.92 -10.58
CA ALA A 291 -6.05 -27.90 -11.45
C ALA A 291 -5.94 -28.28 -12.94
N ASP A 292 -4.92 -29.04 -13.32
CA ASP A 292 -4.70 -29.49 -14.70
C ASP A 292 -5.65 -30.64 -15.11
N ASP A 293 -6.25 -31.37 -14.15
CA ASP A 293 -7.28 -32.39 -14.40
C ASP A 293 -8.70 -31.80 -14.59
N LEU A 294 -8.83 -30.46 -14.67
CA LEU A 294 -10.10 -29.75 -14.89
C LEU A 294 -10.24 -29.11 -16.30
N PHE A 295 -9.42 -29.54 -17.27
CA PHE A 295 -9.61 -29.22 -18.70
C PHE A 295 -9.50 -30.45 -19.62
#